data_AF-A0AA94ER14-F1
#
_entry.id   AF-A0AA94ER14-F1
#
_cell.length_a   1.000
_cell.length_b   1.000
_cell.length_c   1.000
_cell.angle_alpha   90.00
_cell.angle_beta   90.00
_cell.angle_gamma   90.00
#
_symmetry.space_group_name_H-M   'P 1'
#
loop_
_entity.id
_entity.type
_entity.pdbx_description
1 polymer ?
#
loop_
_entity_poly.entity_id
_entity_poly.type
_entity_poly.pdbx_seq_one_letter_code
_entity_poly.pdbx_strand_id
1 'polypeptide(L)'
;MSAVENGSYVDRLYAVATGWLGWSPDLAWRTPMPELFLAMDAKIEWAQMTNPFGGGKTKPKEGKLSPSTVADKLRQALTGKQSAKG
;
A
#
# COMPACT_ATOMS: atom_id res chain seq x y z
N MET A 1 5.64 -29.49 9.28
CA MET A 1 6.85 -29.07 10.01
C MET A 1 7.52 -28.00 9.17
N SER A 2 7.17 -26.73 9.36
CA SER A 2 7.74 -25.63 8.57
C SER A 2 8.91 -25.03 9.35
N ALA A 3 10.02 -24.71 8.69
CA ALA A 3 11.22 -24.09 9.29
C ALA A 3 10.92 -22.80 10.09
N VAL A 4 9.69 -22.29 9.99
CA VAL A 4 9.10 -21.21 10.77
C VAL A 4 9.09 -21.46 12.28
N GLU A 5 8.99 -22.69 12.76
CA GLU A 5 8.63 -22.93 14.18
C GLU A 5 9.76 -22.65 15.19
N ASN A 6 11.04 -22.64 14.78
CA ASN A 6 12.19 -22.47 15.70
C ASN A 6 13.20 -21.39 15.29
N GLY A 7 12.97 -20.65 14.20
CA GLY A 7 13.91 -19.62 13.73
C GLY A 7 13.95 -18.41 14.66
N SER A 8 15.15 -17.87 14.90
CA SER A 8 15.32 -16.62 15.63
C SER A 8 14.57 -15.48 14.91
N TYR A 9 14.26 -14.40 15.63
CA TYR A 9 13.58 -13.23 15.05
C TYR A 9 14.29 -12.72 13.78
N VAL A 10 15.62 -12.74 13.80
CA VAL A 10 16.47 -12.33 12.69
C VAL A 10 16.30 -13.26 11.47
N ASP A 11 16.20 -14.57 11.69
CA ASP A 11 15.97 -15.54 10.59
C ASP A 11 14.65 -15.30 9.88
N ARG A 12 13.60 -14.91 10.64
CA ARG A 12 12.30 -14.56 10.07
C ARG A 12 12.38 -13.28 9.25
N LEU A 13 13.03 -12.24 9.76
CA LEU A 13 13.20 -10.98 9.02
C LEU A 13 14.04 -11.18 7.77
N TYR A 14 15.07 -12.00 7.84
CA TYR A 14 15.89 -12.37 6.69
C TYR A 14 15.08 -13.13 5.62
N ALA A 15 14.25 -14.10 6.04
CA ALA A 15 13.34 -14.81 5.14
C ALA A 15 12.31 -13.88 4.50
N VAL A 16 11.78 -12.90 5.24
CA VAL A 16 10.88 -11.86 4.69
C VAL A 16 11.62 -10.98 3.68
N ALA A 17 12.83 -10.53 3.98
CA ALA A 17 13.60 -9.66 3.11
C ALA A 17 13.98 -10.34 1.78
N THR A 18 14.53 -11.54 1.85
CA THR A 18 14.98 -12.27 0.66
C THR A 18 13.83 -12.94 -0.10
N GLY A 19 12.77 -13.35 0.59
CA GLY A 19 11.61 -13.99 -0.02
C GLY A 19 10.53 -12.98 -0.42
N TRP A 20 9.87 -12.40 0.58
CA TRP A 20 8.72 -11.53 0.33
C TRP A 20 9.12 -10.19 -0.28
N LEU A 21 10.14 -9.49 0.22
CA LEU A 21 10.61 -8.21 -0.35
C LEU A 21 11.41 -8.41 -1.65
N GLY A 22 11.97 -9.60 -1.87
CA GLY A 22 12.74 -9.94 -3.08
C GLY A 22 14.13 -9.32 -3.12
N TRP A 23 14.70 -8.98 -1.96
CA TRP A 23 16.05 -8.43 -1.87
C TRP A 23 17.11 -9.51 -2.04
N SER A 24 18.29 -9.12 -2.53
CA SER A 24 19.44 -10.01 -2.51
C SER A 24 19.87 -10.28 -1.06
N PRO A 25 20.51 -11.44 -0.78
CA PRO A 25 21.08 -11.74 0.53
C PRO A 25 21.99 -10.63 1.08
N ASP A 26 22.85 -10.06 0.23
CA ASP A 26 23.79 -9.00 0.63
C ASP A 26 23.05 -7.71 1.06
N LEU A 27 22.00 -7.33 0.33
CA LEU A 27 21.17 -6.19 0.72
C LEU A 27 20.43 -6.48 2.02
N ALA A 28 19.81 -7.64 2.16
CA ALA A 28 19.08 -8.04 3.37
C ALA A 28 19.96 -7.99 4.64
N TRP A 29 21.24 -8.37 4.54
CA TRP A 29 22.18 -8.31 5.67
C TRP A 29 22.67 -6.91 6.02
N ARG A 30 22.71 -5.99 5.04
CA ARG A 30 23.21 -4.63 5.24
C ARG A 30 22.13 -3.63 5.62
N THR A 31 20.88 -3.93 5.32
CA THR A 31 19.76 -3.05 5.66
C THR A 31 19.51 -3.02 7.17
N PRO A 32 19.53 -1.84 7.82
CA PRO A 32 19.17 -1.70 9.21
C PRO A 32 17.72 -2.14 9.49
N MET A 33 17.47 -2.69 10.68
CA MET A 33 16.13 -3.16 11.07
C MET A 33 15.00 -2.12 10.88
N PRO A 34 15.17 -0.82 11.22
CA PRO A 34 14.14 0.19 10.99
C PRO A 34 13.72 0.31 9.51
N GLU A 35 14.68 0.24 8.58
CA GLU A 35 14.40 0.31 7.15
C GLU A 35 13.70 -0.94 6.64
N LEU A 36 14.04 -2.12 7.19
CA LEU A 36 13.37 -3.38 6.87
C LEU A 36 11.88 -3.33 7.27
N PHE A 37 11.57 -2.84 8.47
CA PHE A 37 10.17 -2.67 8.90
C PHE A 37 9.42 -1.71 8.00
N LEU A 38 10.03 -0.57 7.65
CA LEU A 38 9.42 0.41 6.76
C LEU A 38 9.11 -0.19 5.37
N ALA A 39 10.04 -0.96 4.80
CA ALA A 39 9.84 -1.63 3.52
C ALA A 39 8.74 -2.69 3.59
N MET A 40 8.64 -3.41 4.70
CA MET A 40 7.59 -4.40 4.94
C MET A 40 6.21 -3.75 5.02
N ASP A 41 6.08 -2.65 5.78
CA ASP A 41 4.84 -1.90 5.92
C ASP A 41 4.37 -1.35 4.56
N ALA A 42 5.26 -0.76 3.78
CA ALA A 42 4.96 -0.26 2.45
C ALA A 42 4.46 -1.37 1.49
N LYS A 43 5.06 -2.57 1.56
CA LYS A 43 4.63 -3.70 0.72
C LYS A 43 3.27 -4.25 1.15
N ILE A 44 2.98 -4.25 2.45
CA ILE A 44 1.66 -4.64 2.98
C ILE A 44 0.60 -3.63 2.52
N GLU A 45 0.88 -2.33 2.64
CA GLU A 45 -0.02 -1.27 2.20
C GLU A 45 -0.33 -1.39 0.70
N TRP A 46 0.70 -1.57 -0.13
CA TRP A 46 0.53 -1.79 -1.56
C TRP A 46 -0.34 -3.03 -1.85
N ALA A 47 -0.03 -4.16 -1.22
CA ALA A 47 -0.78 -5.40 -1.42
C ALA A 47 -2.26 -5.25 -1.03
N GLN A 48 -2.57 -4.46 0.01
CA GLN A 48 -3.94 -4.12 0.38
C GLN A 48 -4.63 -3.23 -0.67
N MET A 49 -3.91 -2.24 -1.22
CA MET A 49 -4.44 -1.36 -2.26
C MET A 49 -4.73 -2.10 -3.57
N THR A 50 -3.92 -3.10 -3.92
CA THR A 50 -4.00 -3.80 -5.21
C THR A 50 -4.73 -5.14 -5.16
N ASN A 51 -5.29 -5.54 -4.01
CA ASN A 51 -5.97 -6.83 -3.89
C ASN A 51 -7.34 -6.83 -4.61
N PRO A 52 -7.54 -7.62 -5.68
CA PRO A 52 -8.80 -7.64 -6.44
C PRO A 52 -9.97 -8.30 -5.69
N PHE A 53 -9.70 -9.00 -4.58
CA PHE A 53 -10.70 -9.67 -3.75
C PHE A 53 -10.85 -9.01 -2.35
N GLY A 54 -10.08 -7.95 -2.08
CA GLY A 54 -10.06 -7.27 -0.79
C GLY A 54 -10.97 -6.05 -0.78
N GLY A 55 -12.20 -6.19 -0.27
CA GLY A 55 -13.10 -5.06 -0.01
C GLY A 55 -12.43 -4.02 0.89
N GLY A 56 -12.28 -2.81 0.36
CA GLY A 56 -11.50 -1.72 0.95
C GLY A 56 -11.81 -1.44 2.42
N LYS A 57 -10.75 -1.43 3.24
CA LYS A 57 -10.68 -0.68 4.49
C LYS A 57 -9.33 0.00 4.69
N THR A 58 -8.80 0.64 3.65
CA THR A 58 -8.23 1.96 3.87
C THR A 58 -9.42 2.93 3.87
N LYS A 59 -9.93 3.25 5.05
CA LYS A 59 -10.72 4.48 5.21
C LYS A 59 -9.76 5.60 5.60
N PRO A 60 -9.25 6.40 4.66
CA PRO A 60 -9.29 7.83 4.87
C PRO A 60 -10.79 8.22 4.86
N LYS A 61 -11.26 8.83 5.93
CA LYS A 61 -12.49 9.64 5.87
C LYS A 61 -12.27 10.71 4.80
N GLU A 62 -13.05 10.66 3.72
CA GLU A 62 -13.83 11.76 3.13
C GLU A 62 -14.06 11.55 1.63
N GLY A 63 -15.34 11.49 1.26
CA GLY A 63 -15.83 11.70 -0.10
C GLY A 63 -15.45 10.64 -1.13
N LYS A 64 -16.38 9.72 -1.45
CA LYS A 64 -16.34 9.03 -2.75
C LYS A 64 -16.32 10.09 -3.85
N LEU A 65 -15.16 10.34 -4.45
CA LEU A 65 -15.10 10.94 -5.78
C LEU A 65 -15.53 9.83 -6.74
N SER A 66 -16.84 9.66 -6.90
CA SER A 66 -17.37 8.76 -7.91
C SER A 66 -16.97 9.29 -9.29
N PRO A 67 -16.88 8.42 -10.33
CA PRO A 67 -16.63 8.86 -11.70
C PRO A 67 -17.56 10.00 -12.16
N SER A 68 -18.79 10.03 -11.64
CA SER A 68 -19.71 11.15 -11.82
C SER A 68 -19.20 12.46 -11.25
N THR A 69 -18.67 12.48 -10.02
CA THR A 69 -18.08 13.68 -9.40
C THR A 69 -16.88 14.21 -10.19
N VAL A 70 -16.08 13.32 -10.78
CA VAL A 70 -14.96 13.71 -11.64
C VAL A 70 -15.48 14.30 -12.96
N ALA A 71 -16.46 13.67 -13.60
CA ALA A 71 -17.08 14.17 -14.81
C ALA A 71 -17.73 15.55 -14.59
N ASP A 72 -18.37 15.77 -13.44
CA ASP A 72 -19.00 17.04 -13.11
C ASP A 72 -17.98 18.14 -12.86
N LYS A 73 -16.86 17.85 -12.16
CA LYS A 73 -15.75 18.79 -12.01
C LYS A 73 -15.09 19.14 -13.36
N LEU A 74 -14.91 18.15 -14.24
CA LEU A 74 -14.38 18.37 -15.59
C LEU A 74 -15.32 19.26 -16.43
N ARG A 75 -16.62 18.98 -16.41
CA ARG A 75 -17.62 19.83 -17.08
C ARG A 75 -17.60 21.24 -16.51
N GLN A 76 -17.51 21.40 -15.20
CA GLN A 76 -17.46 22.71 -14.55
C GLN A 76 -16.22 23.51 -14.96
N ALA A 77 -15.05 22.86 -15.01
CA ALA A 77 -13.81 23.49 -15.45
C ALA A 77 -13.84 23.89 -16.94
N LEU A 78 -14.45 23.06 -17.79
CA LEU A 78 -14.51 23.29 -19.24
C LEU A 78 -15.62 24.27 -19.66
N THR A 79 -16.72 24.34 -18.90
CA THR A 79 -17.87 25.20 -19.24
C THR A 79 -17.88 26.54 -18.50
N GLY A 80 -17.01 26.73 -17.51
CA GLY A 80 -16.86 27.99 -16.77
C GLY A 80 -18.09 28.44 -15.97
N LYS A 81 -19.15 27.62 -15.92
CA LYS A 81 -20.38 27.96 -15.21
C LYS A 81 -20.33 27.39 -13.79
N GLN A 82 -20.01 28.24 -12.82
CA GLN A 82 -20.40 28.00 -11.45
C GLN A 82 -21.93 27.83 -11.42
N SER A 83 -22.44 26.67 -10.99
CA SER A 83 -23.85 26.54 -10.63
C SER A 83 -24.14 27.45 -9.44
N ALA A 84 -24.52 28.68 -9.73
CA ALA A 84 -25.22 29.54 -8.81
C ALA A 84 -26.68 29.08 -8.76
N LYS A 85 -27.14 28.67 -7.58
CA LYS A 85 -28.53 28.80 -7.11
C LYS A 85 -28.57 28.39 -5.62
N GLY A 86 -29.09 29.17 -4.68
CA GLY A 86 -30.12 30.21 -4.83
C GLY A 86 -31.48 29.55 -4.83
#